data_AF-A0A2G6P0M1-F1
#
_entry.id   AF-A0A2G6P0M1-F1
#
_cell.length_a   1.000
_cell.length_b   1.000
_cell.length_c   1.000
_cell.angle_alpha   90.00
_cell.angle_beta   90.00
_cell.angle_gamma   90.00
#
_symmetry.space_group_name_H-M   'P 1'
#
loop_
_entity.id
_entity.type
_entity.pdbx_description
1 polymer ?
#
loop_
_entity_poly.entity_id
_entity_poly.type
_entity_poly.pdbx_seq_one_letter_code
_entity_poly.pdbx_strand_id
1 'polypeptide(L)'
;MARKKVGSKKKVQKSKRGKKRSKSSIFSLNKILILIFVAIVILFLINIDKLGIFKGDDSPIDMDNIVKIKKRDTFSKDIDREVKKDYEVNEKDLDKSIERFEKYQKLITDYSKKYLGISYKLGGDPDKEKGTDNSHLIYAIIKNSAQESGYGFPNYQPIKSLLKNCSKISISDIRNGDLIVAKGYPALVYNIEKKDGFDIIYLSSKKRKVVSEESEKLSSYWFNNKYFEGIYRLNDDLFERR
;
A
#
# COMPACT_ATOMS: atom_id res chain seq x y z
N MET A 1 19.09 24.68 72.92
CA MET A 1 17.92 23.90 73.36
C MET A 1 16.99 23.69 72.17
N ALA A 2 16.59 22.42 71.93
CA ALA A 2 15.35 21.89 71.31
C ALA A 2 14.80 22.54 70.00
N ARG A 3 14.30 21.83 68.97
CA ARG A 3 13.96 20.42 68.73
C ARG A 3 13.64 20.24 67.23
N LYS A 4 14.05 19.09 66.67
CA LYS A 4 13.59 18.48 65.40
C LYS A 4 12.06 18.37 65.33
N LYS A 5 11.48 18.43 64.11
CA LYS A 5 10.41 17.52 63.69
C LYS A 5 10.53 17.12 62.21
N VAL A 6 10.39 15.82 62.04
CA VAL A 6 10.38 15.01 60.81
C VAL A 6 8.91 14.79 60.43
N GLY A 7 8.57 14.84 59.13
CA GLY A 7 7.28 14.42 58.58
C GLY A 7 7.50 13.74 57.24
N SER A 8 7.74 12.43 57.23
CA SER A 8 6.78 11.34 56.99
C SER A 8 6.39 11.14 55.52
N LYS A 9 7.00 10.11 54.92
CA LYS A 9 6.65 9.50 53.63
C LYS A 9 5.25 8.88 53.70
N LYS A 10 4.38 9.17 52.72
CA LYS A 10 3.22 8.33 52.39
C LYS A 10 3.46 7.61 51.06
N LYS A 11 3.73 6.30 51.14
CA LYS A 11 3.60 5.36 50.03
C LYS A 11 2.11 5.17 49.74
N VAL A 12 1.70 5.40 48.50
CA VAL A 12 0.39 4.97 47.99
C VAL A 12 0.61 3.74 47.12
N GLN A 13 0.31 2.57 47.69
CA GLN A 13 0.04 1.33 46.96
C GLN A 13 -1.47 1.31 46.67
N LYS A 14 -1.89 1.29 45.40
CA LYS A 14 -3.23 0.80 45.02
C LYS A 14 -3.24 0.03 43.70
N SER A 15 -3.47 -1.27 43.88
CA SER A 15 -4.20 -2.26 43.05
C SER A 15 -3.97 -2.31 41.54
N LYS A 16 -3.26 -3.38 41.13
CA LYS A 16 -3.48 -4.07 39.85
C LYS A 16 -4.88 -4.70 39.86
N ARG A 17 -5.75 -4.31 38.93
CA ARG A 17 -6.94 -5.11 38.52
C ARG A 17 -6.78 -5.47 37.05
N GLY A 18 -6.61 -6.76 36.79
CA GLY A 18 -6.49 -7.32 35.46
C GLY A 18 -7.81 -7.19 34.70
N LYS A 19 -7.71 -6.65 33.47
CA LYS A 19 -8.74 -6.79 32.44
C LYS A 19 -8.18 -7.74 31.39
N LYS A 20 -8.48 -9.04 31.52
CA LYS A 20 -8.32 -10.01 30.42
C LYS A 20 -9.28 -9.57 29.30
N ARG A 21 -8.77 -8.85 28.30
CA ARG A 21 -9.48 -8.65 27.03
C ARG A 21 -9.38 -9.95 26.24
N SER A 22 -10.54 -10.58 26.04
CA SER A 22 -10.75 -11.71 25.16
C SER A 22 -10.10 -11.46 23.79
N LYS A 23 -9.14 -12.30 23.41
CA LYS A 23 -8.48 -12.30 22.09
C LYS A 23 -9.27 -13.09 21.03
N SER A 24 -10.50 -13.53 21.31
CA SER A 24 -11.24 -14.42 20.41
C SER A 24 -12.06 -13.72 19.32
N SER A 25 -12.26 -12.40 19.35
CA SER A 25 -13.15 -11.74 18.35
C SER A 25 -12.44 -11.29 17.06
N ILE A 26 -11.12 -11.02 17.09
CA ILE A 26 -10.38 -10.49 15.93
C ILE A 26 -10.18 -11.57 14.85
N PHE A 27 -9.98 -12.83 15.25
CA PHE A 27 -9.86 -13.96 14.32
C PHE A 27 -11.18 -14.29 13.60
N SER A 28 -12.33 -13.91 14.16
CA SER A 28 -13.64 -14.15 13.54
C SER A 28 -13.95 -13.15 12.42
N LEU A 29 -13.49 -11.90 12.56
CA LEU A 29 -13.70 -10.83 11.59
C LEU A 29 -12.94 -11.07 10.28
N ASN A 30 -11.69 -11.56 10.36
CA ASN A 30 -10.91 -11.88 9.16
C ASN A 30 -11.52 -13.04 8.36
N LYS A 31 -12.13 -14.03 9.02
CA LYS A 31 -12.84 -15.12 8.34
C LYS A 31 -14.10 -14.64 7.61
N ILE A 32 -14.84 -13.71 8.22
CA ILE A 32 -16.02 -13.09 7.60
C ILE A 32 -15.59 -12.26 6.38
N LEU A 33 -14.49 -11.51 6.47
CA LEU A 33 -13.98 -10.71 5.36
C LEU A 33 -13.56 -11.58 4.16
N ILE A 34 -12.90 -12.71 4.43
CA ILE A 34 -12.50 -13.68 3.40
C ILE A 34 -13.74 -14.31 2.72
N LEU A 35 -14.75 -14.69 3.50
CA LEU A 35 -16.01 -15.24 2.95
C LEU A 35 -16.75 -14.23 2.07
N ILE A 36 -16.75 -12.95 2.45
CA ILE A 36 -17.34 -11.87 1.64
C ILE A 36 -16.56 -11.71 0.34
N PHE A 37 -15.23 -11.72 0.38
CA PHE A 37 -14.39 -11.60 -0.82
C PHE A 37 -14.61 -12.77 -1.80
N VAL A 38 -14.66 -14.01 -1.28
CA VAL A 38 -14.95 -15.20 -2.10
C VAL A 38 -16.34 -15.12 -2.74
N ALA A 39 -17.36 -14.66 -2.00
CA ALA A 39 -18.70 -14.48 -2.55
C ALA A 39 -18.75 -13.42 -3.66
N ILE A 40 -17.98 -12.33 -3.53
CA ILE A 40 -17.86 -11.29 -4.57
C ILE A 40 -17.21 -11.85 -5.83
N VAL A 41 -16.15 -12.64 -5.71
CA VAL A 41 -15.48 -13.28 -6.86
C VAL A 41 -16.42 -14.26 -7.56
N ILE A 42 -17.18 -15.07 -6.82
CA ILE A 42 -18.16 -16.00 -7.39
C ILE A 42 -19.27 -15.23 -8.14
N LEU A 43 -19.80 -14.15 -7.55
CA LEU A 43 -20.80 -13.30 -8.21
C LEU A 43 -20.24 -12.60 -9.46
N PHE A 44 -18.95 -12.22 -9.45
CA PHE A 44 -18.29 -11.64 -10.60
C PHE A 44 -18.13 -12.66 -11.73
N LEU A 45 -17.73 -13.90 -11.42
CA LEU A 45 -17.63 -14.99 -12.39
C LEU A 45 -18.99 -15.37 -13.00
N ILE A 46 -20.04 -15.46 -12.18
CA ILE A 46 -21.42 -15.73 -12.66
C ILE A 46 -21.92 -14.59 -13.57
N ASN A 47 -21.53 -13.34 -13.30
CA ASN A 47 -21.92 -12.21 -14.14
C ASN A 47 -21.11 -12.10 -15.44
N ILE A 48 -19.91 -12.68 -15.52
CA ILE A 48 -19.16 -12.77 -16.77
C ILE A 48 -19.89 -13.67 -17.78
N ASP A 49 -20.51 -14.76 -17.33
CA ASP A 49 -21.36 -15.62 -18.19
C ASP A 49 -22.62 -14.89 -18.70
N LYS A 50 -23.10 -13.87 -17.96
CA LYS A 50 -24.24 -13.02 -18.38
C LYS A 50 -23.86 -11.86 -19.30
N LEU A 51 -22.56 -11.56 -19.46
CA LEU A 51 -22.07 -10.45 -20.28
C LEU A 51 -21.90 -10.79 -21.76
N GLY A 52 -22.31 -11.97 -22.21
CA GLY A 52 -22.58 -12.23 -23.63
C GLY A 52 -21.37 -12.05 -24.56
N ILE A 53 -20.15 -12.30 -24.09
CA ILE A 53 -18.94 -12.33 -24.91
C ILE A 53 -18.70 -13.77 -25.41
N PHE A 54 -19.71 -14.37 -26.01
CA PHE A 54 -19.58 -15.49 -26.95
C PHE A 54 -20.83 -15.45 -27.83
N LYS A 55 -20.69 -14.82 -29.01
CA LYS A 55 -21.63 -15.00 -30.11
C LYS A 55 -21.22 -16.27 -30.85
N GLY A 56 -22.11 -17.26 -30.89
CA GLY A 56 -21.94 -18.47 -31.68
C GLY A 56 -23.14 -19.40 -31.53
N ASP A 57 -24.00 -19.36 -32.54
CA ASP A 57 -25.02 -20.34 -32.94
C ASP A 57 -26.33 -20.45 -32.14
N ASP A 58 -27.37 -19.85 -32.74
CA ASP A 58 -28.78 -20.11 -32.47
C ASP A 58 -29.12 -21.56 -32.81
N SER A 59 -29.07 -22.43 -31.81
CA SER A 59 -29.74 -23.72 -31.83
C SER A 59 -30.68 -23.82 -30.63
N PRO A 60 -31.94 -24.27 -30.82
CA PRO A 60 -32.90 -24.34 -29.73
C PRO A 60 -32.41 -25.34 -28.69
N ILE A 61 -32.29 -24.87 -27.45
CA ILE A 61 -31.87 -25.70 -26.31
C ILE A 61 -32.93 -26.78 -26.08
N ASP A 62 -32.55 -28.01 -26.35
CA ASP A 62 -33.31 -29.22 -26.02
C ASP A 62 -33.40 -29.37 -24.49
N MET A 63 -34.56 -29.00 -23.94
CA MET A 63 -34.85 -29.02 -22.51
C MET A 63 -34.93 -30.44 -21.92
N ASP A 64 -34.97 -31.49 -22.74
CA ASP A 64 -35.08 -32.87 -22.26
C ASP A 64 -33.76 -33.45 -21.72
N ASN A 65 -32.63 -32.78 -21.98
CA ASN A 65 -31.32 -33.18 -21.41
C ASN A 65 -31.00 -32.56 -20.03
N ILE A 66 -31.83 -31.65 -19.51
CA ILE A 66 -31.61 -31.03 -18.19
C ILE A 66 -32.04 -31.94 -17.03
N VAL A 67 -32.88 -32.95 -17.30
CA VAL A 67 -33.42 -33.85 -16.25
C VAL A 67 -32.47 -35.01 -15.91
N LYS A 68 -31.33 -35.17 -16.59
CA LYS A 68 -30.32 -36.20 -16.28
C LYS A 68 -29.06 -35.70 -15.56
N ILE A 69 -29.08 -34.49 -14.99
CA ILE A 69 -28.05 -34.05 -14.02
C ILE A 69 -28.51 -34.36 -12.60
N LYS A 70 -28.79 -35.64 -12.34
CA LYS A 70 -28.98 -36.21 -10.99
C LYS A 70 -27.88 -37.23 -10.73
N LYS A 71 -26.63 -36.77 -10.78
CA LYS A 71 -25.41 -37.42 -10.27
C LYS A 71 -24.31 -36.36 -10.20
N ARG A 72 -24.46 -35.42 -9.27
CA ARG A 72 -23.58 -34.24 -9.12
C ARG A 72 -22.83 -34.22 -7.79
N ASP A 73 -22.44 -35.39 -7.28
CA ASP A 73 -21.62 -35.50 -6.06
C ASP A 73 -20.15 -35.88 -6.33
N THR A 74 -19.78 -36.19 -7.58
CA THR A 74 -18.40 -36.48 -7.98
C THR A 74 -17.70 -35.33 -8.68
N PHE A 75 -18.40 -34.53 -9.49
CA PHE A 75 -17.80 -33.43 -10.26
C PHE A 75 -17.26 -32.27 -9.40
N SER A 76 -17.82 -32.07 -8.20
CA SER A 76 -17.33 -31.06 -7.24
C SER A 76 -16.00 -31.45 -6.61
N LYS A 77 -15.71 -32.75 -6.44
CA LYS A 77 -14.48 -33.20 -5.77
C LYS A 77 -13.26 -33.21 -6.70
N ASP A 78 -13.48 -33.36 -8.01
CA ASP A 78 -12.41 -33.38 -8.99
C ASP A 78 -11.96 -31.96 -9.36
N ILE A 79 -12.88 -30.99 -9.45
CA ILE A 79 -12.54 -29.57 -9.61
C ILE A 79 -11.78 -29.03 -8.40
N ASP A 80 -12.21 -29.38 -7.17
CA ASP A 80 -11.51 -28.97 -5.94
C ASP A 80 -10.09 -29.58 -5.83
N ARG A 81 -9.80 -30.65 -6.58
CA ARG A 81 -8.51 -31.35 -6.58
C ARG A 81 -7.60 -30.92 -7.74
N GLU A 82 -8.15 -30.52 -8.89
CA GLU A 82 -7.40 -29.93 -10.00
C GLU A 82 -7.04 -28.46 -9.75
N VAL A 83 -7.97 -27.65 -9.24
CA VAL A 83 -7.68 -26.23 -8.92
C VAL A 83 -6.65 -26.07 -7.79
N LYS A 84 -6.55 -27.06 -6.89
CA LYS A 84 -5.54 -27.07 -5.82
C LYS A 84 -4.14 -27.46 -6.26
N LYS A 85 -3.98 -28.17 -7.37
CA LYS A 85 -2.65 -28.66 -7.80
C LYS A 85 -1.79 -27.59 -8.47
N ASP A 86 -2.40 -26.56 -9.05
CA ASP A 86 -1.67 -25.55 -9.84
C ASP A 86 -1.41 -24.24 -9.07
N TYR A 87 -1.99 -24.08 -7.87
CA TYR A 87 -1.86 -22.88 -7.04
C TYR A 87 -1.68 -23.21 -5.55
N GLU A 88 -0.79 -24.14 -5.20
CA GLU A 88 -0.27 -24.21 -3.84
C GLU A 88 0.62 -22.97 -3.58
N VAL A 89 -0.03 -21.84 -3.26
CA VAL A 89 0.64 -20.69 -2.67
C VAL A 89 1.16 -21.16 -1.32
N ASN A 90 2.46 -21.38 -1.24
CA ASN A 90 3.14 -21.66 0.02
C ASN A 90 2.88 -20.51 0.99
N GLU A 91 2.10 -20.75 2.06
CA GLU A 91 1.74 -19.73 3.07
C GLU A 91 3.00 -18.99 3.59
N LYS A 92 4.12 -19.70 3.73
CA LYS A 92 5.39 -19.13 4.16
C LYS A 92 5.97 -18.10 3.19
N ASP A 93 5.73 -18.27 1.89
CA ASP A 93 6.20 -17.33 0.87
C ASP A 93 5.28 -16.11 0.77
N LEU A 94 3.98 -16.29 1.03
CA LEU A 94 3.02 -15.19 1.18
C LEU A 94 3.34 -14.33 2.40
N ASP A 95 3.58 -14.94 3.57
CA ASP A 95 3.94 -14.24 4.81
C ASP A 95 5.20 -13.39 4.63
N LYS A 96 6.22 -13.95 3.97
CA LYS A 96 7.45 -13.21 3.64
C LYS A 96 7.19 -12.05 2.68
N SER A 97 6.28 -12.21 1.72
CA SER A 97 5.94 -11.12 0.79
C SER A 97 5.26 -9.97 1.52
N ILE A 98 4.30 -10.29 2.40
CA ILE A 98 3.60 -9.31 3.24
C ILE A 98 4.60 -8.58 4.15
N GLU A 99 5.48 -9.32 4.85
CA GLU A 99 6.49 -8.72 5.73
C GLU A 99 7.42 -7.75 4.98
N ARG A 100 7.86 -8.13 3.77
CA ARG A 100 8.69 -7.24 2.93
C ARG A 100 7.93 -5.99 2.50
N PHE A 101 6.67 -6.12 2.11
CA PHE A 101 5.85 -4.99 1.72
C PHE A 101 5.61 -4.03 2.90
N GLU A 102 5.28 -4.55 4.08
CA GLU A 102 5.13 -3.73 5.29
C GLU A 102 6.44 -3.02 5.65
N LYS A 103 7.57 -3.72 5.55
CA LYS A 103 8.90 -3.14 5.75
C LYS A 103 9.17 -2.03 4.73
N TYR A 104 8.86 -2.25 3.45
CA TYR A 104 8.99 -1.24 2.40
C TYR A 104 8.18 0.02 2.72
N GLN A 105 6.90 -0.13 3.08
CA GLN A 105 6.01 0.98 3.42
C GLN A 105 6.54 1.82 4.60
N LYS A 106 7.12 1.16 5.61
CA LYS A 106 7.77 1.83 6.74
C LYS A 106 9.05 2.56 6.34
N LEU A 107 9.88 1.93 5.51
CA LEU A 107 11.14 2.52 5.05
C LEU A 107 10.92 3.77 4.20
N ILE A 108 9.85 3.81 3.38
CA ILE A 108 9.47 5.03 2.65
C ILE A 108 9.30 6.19 3.64
N THR A 109 8.60 5.95 4.75
CA THR A 109 8.42 6.97 5.80
C THR A 109 9.76 7.38 6.42
N ASP A 110 10.60 6.41 6.77
CA ASP A 110 11.88 6.64 7.46
C ASP A 110 12.87 7.43 6.59
N TYR A 111 13.07 7.02 5.33
CA TYR A 111 13.94 7.73 4.38
C TYR A 111 13.41 9.11 4.01
N SER A 112 12.09 9.27 3.88
CA SER A 112 11.51 10.59 3.63
C SER A 112 11.81 11.56 4.78
N LYS A 113 11.64 11.11 6.03
CA LYS A 113 11.98 11.91 7.21
C LYS A 113 13.47 12.25 7.27
N LYS A 114 14.36 11.30 6.90
CA LYS A 114 15.82 11.51 6.84
C LYS A 114 16.21 12.67 5.93
N TYR A 115 15.53 12.86 4.80
CA TYR A 115 15.92 13.86 3.79
C TYR A 115 15.26 15.24 3.96
N LEU A 116 14.38 15.41 4.95
CA LEU A 116 13.74 16.70 5.21
C LEU A 116 14.79 17.80 5.45
N GLY A 117 14.58 18.95 4.81
CA GLY A 117 15.45 20.12 4.96
C GLY A 117 16.72 20.11 4.10
N ILE A 118 17.03 19.04 3.37
CA ILE A 118 18.14 19.03 2.41
C ILE A 118 17.95 20.13 1.37
N SER A 119 19.02 20.86 1.06
CA SER A 119 18.99 22.01 0.14
C SER A 119 18.84 21.58 -1.33
N TYR A 120 18.33 22.47 -2.17
CA TYR A 120 18.30 22.26 -3.61
C TYR A 120 19.73 22.16 -4.19
N LYS A 121 19.97 21.12 -5.00
CA LYS A 121 21.12 21.00 -5.90
C LYS A 121 20.71 20.20 -7.13
N LEU A 122 20.80 20.80 -8.32
CA LEU A 122 20.48 20.12 -9.58
C LEU A 122 21.39 18.90 -9.77
N GLY A 123 20.82 17.73 -10.04
CA GLY A 123 21.54 16.47 -10.17
C GLY A 123 22.10 15.91 -8.86
N GLY A 124 21.75 16.49 -7.71
CA GLY A 124 22.31 16.10 -6.42
C GLY A 124 21.69 14.81 -5.87
N ASP A 125 22.55 13.90 -5.39
CA ASP A 125 22.17 12.66 -4.72
C ASP A 125 22.14 12.90 -3.19
N PRO A 126 20.96 12.80 -2.53
CA PRO A 126 20.83 13.12 -1.11
C PRO A 126 21.56 12.14 -0.18
N ASP A 127 22.01 10.98 -0.68
CA ASP A 127 22.83 10.04 0.09
C ASP A 127 24.32 10.34 0.07
N LYS A 128 24.79 11.10 -0.93
CA LYS A 128 26.21 11.41 -1.12
C LYS A 128 26.53 12.86 -0.82
N GLU A 129 25.55 13.74 -1.00
CA GLU A 129 25.73 15.17 -0.99
C GLU A 129 24.71 15.84 -0.07
N LYS A 130 25.02 17.03 0.43
CA LYS A 130 24.08 17.86 1.21
C LYS A 130 23.06 18.59 0.33
N GLY A 131 22.72 18.04 -0.83
CA GLY A 131 21.77 18.66 -1.76
C GLY A 131 21.15 17.68 -2.73
N THR A 132 19.96 18.01 -3.23
CA THR A 132 19.24 17.16 -4.19
C THR A 132 18.32 17.93 -5.13
N ASP A 133 17.94 17.29 -6.23
CA ASP A 133 16.78 17.69 -7.04
C ASP A 133 15.58 16.78 -6.76
N ASN A 134 14.39 17.14 -7.25
CA ASN A 134 13.18 16.42 -6.91
C ASN A 134 13.16 14.98 -7.44
N SER A 135 13.74 14.77 -8.62
CA SER A 135 13.86 13.44 -9.23
C SER A 135 14.79 12.53 -8.44
N HIS A 136 15.95 13.05 -8.04
CA HIS A 136 16.92 12.31 -7.24
C HIS A 136 16.41 12.05 -5.82
N LEU A 137 15.70 13.00 -5.22
CA LEU A 137 15.02 12.80 -3.94
C LEU A 137 14.07 11.60 -3.98
N ILE A 138 13.12 11.61 -4.93
CA ILE A 138 12.12 10.54 -5.07
C ILE A 138 12.79 9.21 -5.36
N TYR A 139 13.76 9.20 -6.27
CA TYR A 139 14.52 8.01 -6.60
C TYR A 139 15.26 7.43 -5.39
N ALA A 140 15.98 8.26 -4.62
CA ALA A 140 16.73 7.81 -3.45
C ALA A 140 15.81 7.20 -2.39
N ILE A 141 14.66 7.84 -2.10
CA ILE A 141 13.69 7.30 -1.13
C ILE A 141 13.18 5.93 -1.57
N ILE A 142 12.71 5.82 -2.82
CA ILE A 142 12.09 4.58 -3.31
C ILE A 142 13.12 3.46 -3.43
N LYS A 143 14.27 3.75 -4.05
CA LYS A 143 15.35 2.77 -4.22
C LYS A 143 15.82 2.23 -2.89
N ASN A 144 16.16 3.10 -1.93
CA ASN A 144 16.72 2.64 -0.67
C ASN A 144 15.69 1.86 0.14
N SER A 145 14.43 2.30 0.11
CA SER A 145 13.33 1.57 0.76
C SER A 145 13.12 0.20 0.14
N ALA A 146 13.16 0.10 -1.20
CA ALA A 146 13.03 -1.16 -1.93
C ALA A 146 14.20 -2.12 -1.60
N GLN A 147 15.43 -1.62 -1.68
CA GLN A 147 16.63 -2.44 -1.44
C GLN A 147 16.71 -2.96 0.00
N GLU A 148 16.45 -2.11 1.01
CA GLU A 148 16.47 -2.55 2.41
C GLU A 148 15.30 -3.48 2.76
N SER A 149 14.19 -3.45 2.01
CA SER A 149 13.09 -4.41 2.15
C SER A 149 13.26 -5.68 1.32
N GLY A 150 14.35 -5.80 0.55
CA GLY A 150 14.67 -7.00 -0.22
C GLY A 150 14.02 -7.06 -1.60
N TYR A 151 13.54 -5.94 -2.12
CA TYR A 151 13.16 -5.77 -3.53
C TYR A 151 14.34 -5.29 -4.37
N GLY A 152 14.30 -5.59 -5.67
CA GLY A 152 15.12 -4.86 -6.62
C GLY A 152 14.53 -3.48 -6.89
N PHE A 153 15.33 -2.62 -7.51
CA PHE A 153 14.84 -1.38 -8.11
C PHE A 153 15.79 -0.98 -9.24
N PRO A 154 15.29 -0.48 -10.38
CA PRO A 154 16.14 -0.10 -11.49
C PRO A 154 17.06 1.06 -11.13
N ASN A 155 18.05 1.28 -12.00
CA ASN A 155 18.87 2.49 -11.95
C ASN A 155 18.01 3.75 -12.16
N TYR A 156 18.59 4.90 -11.84
CA TYR A 156 17.92 6.20 -11.92
C TYR A 156 17.18 6.41 -13.24
N GLN A 157 15.91 6.79 -13.13
CA GLN A 157 15.05 7.15 -14.25
C GLN A 157 14.56 8.59 -14.06
N PRO A 158 14.61 9.42 -15.11
CA PRO A 158 13.92 10.72 -15.09
C PRO A 158 12.43 10.53 -14.82
N ILE A 159 11.78 11.48 -14.13
CA ILE A 159 10.36 11.38 -13.74
C ILE A 159 9.44 11.03 -14.91
N LYS A 160 9.64 11.62 -16.10
CA LYS A 160 8.82 11.29 -17.28
C LYS A 160 8.89 9.81 -17.66
N SER A 161 10.04 9.18 -17.48
CA SER A 161 10.21 7.74 -17.72
C SER A 161 9.66 6.91 -16.57
N LEU A 162 9.84 7.36 -15.33
CA LEU A 162 9.27 6.71 -14.15
C LEU A 162 7.74 6.63 -14.25
N LEU A 163 7.09 7.72 -14.63
CA LEU A 163 5.62 7.81 -14.78
C LEU A 163 5.06 6.88 -15.88
N LYS A 164 5.87 6.45 -16.86
CA LYS A 164 5.44 5.44 -17.84
C LYS A 164 5.31 4.05 -17.25
N ASN A 165 6.00 3.79 -16.14
CA ASN A 165 5.94 2.55 -15.37
C ASN A 165 5.04 2.70 -14.14
N CYS A 166 4.08 3.62 -14.20
CA CYS A 166 3.07 3.79 -13.18
C CYS A 166 1.67 3.54 -13.71
N SER A 167 0.79 3.12 -12.82
CA SER A 167 -0.66 3.09 -13.02
C SER A 167 -1.31 4.23 -12.25
N LYS A 168 -2.34 4.86 -12.84
CA LYS A 168 -3.12 5.90 -12.15
C LYS A 168 -4.04 5.24 -11.13
N ILE A 169 -4.11 5.78 -9.92
CA ILE A 169 -4.92 5.25 -8.81
C ILE A 169 -5.92 6.29 -8.29
N SER A 170 -6.91 5.81 -7.53
CA SER A 170 -7.81 6.68 -6.76
C SER A 170 -7.13 7.17 -5.47
N ILE A 171 -7.57 8.32 -4.98
CA ILE A 171 -7.19 8.84 -3.65
C ILE A 171 -7.54 7.88 -2.52
N SER A 172 -8.63 7.11 -2.69
CA SER A 172 -9.08 6.10 -1.72
C SER A 172 -8.12 4.92 -1.57
N ASP A 173 -7.27 4.70 -2.57
CA ASP A 173 -6.36 3.55 -2.63
C ASP A 173 -4.91 3.93 -2.30
N ILE A 174 -4.67 5.18 -1.86
CA ILE A 174 -3.34 5.75 -1.66
C ILE A 174 -2.54 5.01 -0.58
N ARG A 175 -1.23 4.86 -0.83
CA ARG A 175 -0.25 4.17 0.02
C ARG A 175 1.06 4.95 0.06
N ASN A 176 1.93 4.65 1.02
CA ASN A 176 3.27 5.23 1.02
C ASN A 176 4.00 4.75 -0.24
N GLY A 177 4.71 5.67 -0.89
CA GLY A 177 5.41 5.42 -2.14
C GLY A 177 4.63 5.85 -3.39
N ASP A 178 3.34 6.16 -3.28
CA ASP A 178 2.57 6.71 -4.40
C ASP A 178 2.99 8.15 -4.70
N LEU A 179 2.79 8.57 -5.95
CA LEU A 179 3.17 9.88 -6.47
C LEU A 179 1.94 10.74 -6.73
N ILE A 180 1.90 11.94 -6.16
CA ILE A 180 0.95 12.98 -6.57
C ILE A 180 1.66 13.88 -7.58
N VAL A 181 1.09 14.02 -8.78
CA VAL A 181 1.71 14.78 -9.86
C VAL A 181 0.88 16.02 -10.19
N ALA A 182 1.54 17.18 -10.16
CA ALA A 182 0.96 18.45 -10.58
C ALA A 182 1.90 19.17 -11.55
N LYS A 183 1.43 19.44 -12.78
CA LYS A 183 2.18 20.08 -13.87
C LYS A 183 3.54 19.41 -14.14
N GLY A 184 3.53 18.07 -14.23
CA GLY A 184 4.70 17.22 -14.41
C GLY A 184 5.65 17.18 -13.20
N TYR A 185 5.27 17.79 -12.08
CA TYR A 185 6.04 17.84 -10.86
C TYR A 185 5.50 16.85 -9.83
N PRO A 186 6.25 15.79 -9.47
CA PRO A 186 5.80 14.79 -8.53
C PRO A 186 6.11 15.18 -7.07
N ALA A 187 5.25 14.75 -6.17
CA ALA A 187 5.56 14.61 -4.74
C ALA A 187 5.28 13.17 -4.31
N LEU A 188 6.06 12.67 -3.37
CA LEU A 188 5.93 11.31 -2.85
C LEU A 188 5.06 11.31 -1.60
N VAL A 189 4.06 10.44 -1.55
CA VAL A 189 3.29 10.16 -0.33
C VAL A 189 4.15 9.31 0.60
N TYR A 190 4.35 9.74 1.85
CA TYR A 190 5.27 9.05 2.75
C TYR A 190 4.80 8.80 4.17
N ASN A 191 3.66 9.36 4.57
CA ASN A 191 3.12 9.15 5.90
C ASN A 191 1.59 9.11 5.87
N ILE A 192 1.03 7.92 5.85
CA ILE A 192 -0.41 7.69 5.97
C ILE A 192 -0.70 7.22 7.40
N GLU A 193 -0.74 8.14 8.35
CA GLU A 193 -1.14 7.83 9.73
C GLU A 193 -1.96 8.97 10.38
N LYS A 194 -3.29 8.91 10.18
CA LYS A 194 -4.31 8.68 11.22
C LYS A 194 -5.68 8.98 10.61
N LYS A 195 -6.42 7.91 10.33
CA LYS A 195 -7.81 7.86 9.87
C LYS A 195 -8.17 8.55 8.55
N ASP A 196 -7.67 9.74 8.20
CA ASP A 196 -8.22 10.50 7.05
C ASP A 196 -7.21 11.36 6.27
N GLY A 197 -5.90 11.18 6.46
CA GLY A 197 -4.89 12.03 5.82
C GLY A 197 -3.55 11.36 5.52
N PHE A 198 -2.79 12.01 4.66
CA PHE A 198 -1.43 11.63 4.27
C PHE A 198 -0.51 12.85 4.22
N ASP A 199 0.80 12.64 4.34
CA ASP A 199 1.80 13.68 4.07
C ASP A 199 2.52 13.40 2.75
N ILE A 200 2.87 14.47 2.04
CA ILE A 200 3.74 14.39 0.87
C ILE A 200 5.10 15.01 1.15
N ILE A 201 6.13 14.49 0.50
CA ILE A 201 7.48 15.04 0.49
C ILE A 201 7.89 15.40 -0.93
N TYR A 202 8.51 16.57 -1.08
CA TYR A 202 9.03 17.05 -2.35
C TYR A 202 10.08 18.13 -2.13
N LEU A 203 10.85 18.44 -3.17
CA LEU A 203 11.76 19.58 -3.16
C LEU A 203 11.00 20.87 -3.49
N SER A 204 10.89 21.82 -2.58
CA SER A 204 10.20 23.08 -2.91
C SER A 204 11.10 23.99 -3.74
N SER A 205 10.68 24.37 -4.95
CA SER A 205 11.37 25.39 -5.75
C SER A 205 11.41 26.74 -5.04
N LYS A 206 10.29 27.13 -4.40
CA LYS A 206 10.16 28.38 -3.63
C LYS A 206 11.06 28.40 -2.40
N LYS A 207 11.07 27.33 -1.60
CA LYS A 207 11.87 27.26 -0.35
C LYS A 207 13.31 26.78 -0.60
N ARG A 208 13.62 26.32 -1.82
CA ARG A 208 14.90 25.73 -2.23
C ARG A 208 15.43 24.62 -1.32
N LYS A 209 14.53 23.80 -0.79
CA LYS A 209 14.85 22.68 0.10
C LYS A 209 13.74 21.63 0.11
N VAL A 210 14.06 20.44 0.58
CA VAL A 210 13.10 19.34 0.77
C VAL A 210 12.15 19.71 1.89
N VAL A 211 10.85 19.60 1.63
CA VAL A 211 9.78 19.93 2.57
C VAL A 211 8.72 18.85 2.60
N SER A 212 7.96 18.84 3.68
CA SER A 212 6.74 18.06 3.81
C SER A 212 5.52 18.99 3.87
N GLU A 213 4.41 18.52 3.31
CA GLU A 213 3.08 19.11 3.45
C GLU A 213 2.07 18.04 3.85
N GLU A 214 1.31 18.33 4.90
CA GLU A 214 0.15 17.53 5.33
C GLU A 214 -0.99 17.71 4.34
N SER A 215 -1.72 16.63 4.03
CA SER A 215 -2.87 16.61 3.10
C SER A 215 -3.90 17.73 3.35
N GLU A 216 -4.24 17.98 4.63
CA GLU A 216 -5.18 19.03 5.04
C GLU A 216 -4.68 20.45 4.74
N LYS A 217 -3.36 20.62 4.66
CA LYS A 217 -2.68 21.91 4.44
C LYS A 217 -2.00 21.96 3.08
N LEU A 218 -2.30 21.00 2.19
CA LEU A 218 -1.72 20.99 0.87
C LEU A 218 -1.97 22.32 0.21
N SER A 219 -0.89 22.92 -0.27
CA SER A 219 -1.02 24.12 -1.06
C SER A 219 -2.02 23.89 -2.18
N SER A 220 -2.82 24.91 -2.50
CA SER A 220 -3.82 24.86 -3.57
C SER A 220 -3.24 24.47 -4.94
N TYR A 221 -1.91 24.44 -5.07
CA TYR A 221 -1.16 23.93 -6.21
C TYR A 221 -1.42 22.43 -6.49
N TRP A 222 -1.37 21.56 -5.48
CA TRP A 222 -1.33 20.10 -5.69
C TRP A 222 -2.66 19.52 -6.17
N PHE A 223 -3.77 20.04 -5.66
CA PHE A 223 -5.12 19.64 -6.05
C PHE A 223 -5.86 20.73 -6.86
N ASN A 224 -5.12 21.65 -7.48
CA ASN A 224 -5.72 22.57 -8.42
C ASN A 224 -6.19 21.82 -9.67
N ASN A 225 -7.45 21.95 -10.07
CA ASN A 225 -7.94 21.33 -11.32
C ASN A 225 -7.13 21.70 -12.57
N LYS A 226 -6.42 22.84 -12.57
CA LYS A 226 -5.56 23.27 -13.69
C LYS A 226 -4.19 22.58 -13.69
N TYR A 227 -3.70 22.14 -12.54
CA TYR A 227 -2.32 21.63 -12.40
C TYR A 227 -2.29 20.15 -12.06
N PHE A 228 -3.30 19.64 -11.35
CA PHE A 228 -3.37 18.25 -10.93
C PHE A 228 -3.49 17.31 -12.13
N GLU A 229 -2.56 16.37 -12.25
CA GLU A 229 -2.54 15.37 -13.33
C GLU A 229 -3.05 14.02 -12.84
N GLY A 230 -2.81 13.70 -11.56
CA GLY A 230 -3.29 12.47 -10.94
C GLY A 230 -2.42 11.97 -9.80
N ILE A 231 -2.81 10.80 -9.30
CA ILE A 231 -2.07 10.02 -8.32
C ILE A 231 -1.63 8.72 -9.01
N TYR A 232 -0.38 8.35 -8.83
CA TYR A 232 0.26 7.29 -9.58
C TYR A 232 0.98 6.32 -8.66
N ARG A 233 0.82 5.03 -8.91
CA ARG A 233 1.54 3.95 -8.24
C ARG A 233 2.54 3.32 -9.19
N LEU A 234 3.76 3.07 -8.72
CA LEU A 234 4.75 2.30 -9.46
C LEU A 234 4.25 0.87 -9.69
N ASN A 235 4.39 0.38 -10.91
CA ASN A 235 4.00 -1.00 -11.24
C ASN A 235 4.93 -2.01 -10.54
N ASP A 236 4.36 -3.14 -10.13
CA ASP A 236 5.07 -4.16 -9.34
C ASP A 236 6.29 -4.74 -10.08
N ASP A 237 6.25 -4.79 -11.42
CA ASP A 237 7.35 -5.26 -12.29
C ASP A 237 8.65 -4.44 -12.10
N LEU A 238 8.57 -3.22 -11.56
CA LEU A 238 9.76 -2.43 -11.24
C LEU A 238 10.55 -2.97 -10.04
N PHE A 239 9.92 -3.81 -9.22
CA PHE A 239 10.48 -4.33 -7.97
C PHE A 239 11.06 -5.75 -8.11
N GLU A 240 11.25 -6.22 -9.35
CA GLU A 240 11.80 -7.54 -9.66
C GLU A 240 13.21 -7.75 -9.05
N ARG A 241 13.45 -8.97 -8.57
CA ARG A 241 14.75 -9.37 -8.00
C ARG A 241 15.81 -9.35 -9.10
N ARG A 242 16.96 -8.74 -8.80
CA ARG A 242 18.22 -9.06 -9.48
C ARG A 242 19.03 -9.99 -8.60
#